data_AF-A0A7X9LBQ1-F1
#
_entry.id   AF-A0A7X9LBQ1-F1
#
_cell.length_a   1.000
_cell.length_b   1.000
_cell.length_c   1.000
_cell.angle_alpha   90.00
_cell.angle_beta   90.00
_cell.angle_gamma   90.00
#
_symmetry.space_group_name_H-M   'P 1'
#
loop_
_entity.id
_entity.type
_entity.pdbx_description
1 polymer ?
#
loop_
_entity_poly.entity_id
_entity_poly.type
_entity_poly.pdbx_seq_one_letter_code
_entity_poly.pdbx_strand_id
1 'polypeptide(L)'
;MSTLLTVVFALVFFACIMISIALHEIGHLVPAKAFGVRVPKYFVGFGPTIWSTTRGETEYGIKWIPLGGYVRLMGMYPPANPRARDTRLTRMADAARSYEWSEITPDDVANDRLFYQKKTWQKLIVMAGGPAMNLLIAFVLFWSILGLHGSWQPQPVVAE
;
A
#
# COMPACT_ATOMS: atom_id res chain seq x y z
N MET A 1 13.94 -25.63 24.64
CA MET A 1 12.79 -25.70 23.70
C MET A 1 11.98 -24.39 23.64
N SER A 2 11.88 -23.61 24.73
CA SER A 2 11.03 -22.40 24.80
C SER A 2 11.61 -21.17 24.10
N THR A 3 12.88 -20.82 24.33
CA THR A 3 13.47 -19.56 23.81
C THR A 3 13.64 -19.56 22.29
N LEU A 4 14.19 -20.64 21.72
CA LEU A 4 14.35 -20.79 20.28
C LEU A 4 13.01 -20.68 19.55
N LEU A 5 11.97 -21.34 20.07
CA LEU A 5 10.64 -21.32 19.51
C LEU A 5 10.03 -19.91 19.56
N THR A 6 10.18 -19.19 20.67
CA THR A 6 9.75 -17.79 20.77
C THR A 6 10.45 -16.89 19.75
N VAL A 7 11.77 -17.06 19.55
CA VAL A 7 12.52 -16.28 18.55
C VAL A 7 12.01 -16.58 17.14
N VAL A 8 11.78 -17.85 16.81
CA VAL A 8 11.22 -18.24 15.50
C VAL A 8 9.83 -17.63 15.30
N PHE A 9 8.94 -17.72 16.30
CA PHE A 9 7.61 -17.11 16.23
C PHE A 9 7.67 -15.58 16.05
N ALA A 10 8.58 -14.90 16.75
CA ALA A 10 8.77 -13.46 16.61
C ALA A 10 9.23 -13.08 15.19
N LEU A 11 10.17 -13.84 14.61
CA LEU A 11 10.65 -13.62 13.24
C LEU A 11 9.54 -13.86 12.20
N VAL A 12 8.77 -14.94 12.36
CA VAL A 12 7.63 -15.23 11.48
C VAL A 12 6.56 -14.15 11.59
N PHE A 13 6.22 -13.74 12.82
CA PHE A 13 5.24 -12.68 13.04
C PHE A 13 5.68 -11.36 12.38
N PHE A 14 6.96 -11.01 12.51
CA PHE A 14 7.52 -9.84 11.84
C PHE A 14 7.45 -9.95 10.31
N ALA A 15 7.78 -11.12 9.76
CA ALA A 15 7.65 -11.37 8.32
C ALA A 15 6.18 -11.26 7.85
N CYS A 16 5.21 -11.73 8.63
CA CYS A 16 3.79 -11.58 8.34
C CYS A 16 3.36 -10.10 8.32
N ILE A 17 3.86 -9.27 9.24
CA ILE A 17 3.62 -7.82 9.22
C ILE A 17 4.17 -7.21 7.92
N MET A 18 5.38 -7.61 7.51
CA MET A 18 5.98 -7.12 6.27
C MET A 18 5.16 -7.48 5.04
N ILE A 19 4.68 -8.72 4.96
CA ILE A 19 3.81 -9.17 3.88
C ILE A 19 2.49 -8.41 3.90
N SER A 20 1.91 -8.18 5.08
CA SER A 20 0.66 -7.41 5.24
C SER A 20 0.81 -5.99 4.72
N ILE A 21 1.90 -5.29 5.07
CA ILE A 21 2.20 -3.95 4.56
C ILE A 21 2.39 -3.98 3.04
N ALA A 22 3.15 -4.93 2.51
CA ALA A 22 3.34 -5.06 1.06
C ALA A 22 2.00 -5.26 0.33
N LEU A 23 1.12 -6.10 0.86
CA LEU A 23 -0.22 -6.32 0.32
C LEU A 23 -1.11 -5.07 0.46
N HIS A 24 -1.03 -4.34 1.56
CA HIS A 24 -1.72 -3.06 1.75
C HIS A 24 -1.39 -2.08 0.62
N GLU A 25 -0.10 -1.90 0.34
CA GLU A 25 0.36 -1.04 -0.76
C GLU A 25 -0.12 -1.55 -2.13
N ILE A 26 -0.21 -2.87 -2.32
CA ILE A 26 -0.81 -3.48 -3.53
C ILE A 26 -2.29 -3.10 -3.64
N GLY A 27 -3.00 -3.02 -2.52
CA GLY A 27 -4.38 -2.56 -2.43
C GLY A 27 -4.59 -1.14 -3.00
N HIS A 28 -3.59 -0.27 -2.93
CA HIS A 28 -3.60 1.04 -3.60
C HIS A 28 -3.17 0.94 -5.06
N LEU A 29 -2.11 0.18 -5.34
CA LEU A 29 -1.50 0.04 -6.66
C LEU A 29 -2.47 -0.53 -7.72
N VAL A 30 -3.17 -1.62 -7.38
CA VAL A 30 -4.05 -2.34 -8.29
C VAL A 30 -5.19 -1.46 -8.82
N PRO A 31 -6.02 -0.82 -7.98
CA PRO A 31 -7.07 0.08 -8.46
C PRO A 31 -6.50 1.30 -9.18
N ALA A 32 -5.34 1.82 -8.77
CA ALA A 32 -4.71 2.95 -9.45
C ALA A 32 -4.36 2.60 -10.91
N LYS A 33 -3.70 1.45 -11.12
CA LYS A 33 -3.40 0.94 -12.46
C LYS A 33 -4.66 0.62 -13.26
N ALA A 34 -5.68 0.05 -12.61
CA ALA A 34 -6.96 -0.26 -13.26
C ALA A 34 -7.69 1.01 -13.75
N PHE A 35 -7.55 2.14 -13.05
CA PHE A 35 -8.10 3.43 -13.50
C PHE A 35 -7.16 4.21 -14.43
N GLY A 36 -6.05 3.60 -14.86
CA GLY A 36 -5.09 4.23 -15.78
C GLY A 36 -4.30 5.36 -15.13
N VAL A 37 -4.08 5.33 -13.82
CA VAL A 37 -3.17 6.24 -13.14
C VAL A 37 -1.74 5.69 -13.28
N ARG A 38 -0.79 6.55 -13.67
CA ARG A 38 0.62 6.15 -13.73
C ARG A 38 1.20 6.02 -12.32
N VAL A 39 1.85 4.89 -12.07
CA VAL A 39 2.46 4.58 -10.78
C VAL A 39 3.94 4.23 -10.97
N PRO A 40 4.86 5.22 -10.87
CA PRO A 40 6.27 5.01 -11.15
C PRO A 40 7.01 4.18 -10.10
N LYS A 41 6.59 4.21 -8.83
CA LYS A 41 7.33 3.55 -7.74
C LYS A 41 6.38 2.83 -6.78
N TYR A 42 6.71 1.57 -6.49
CA TYR A 42 6.14 0.74 -5.44
C TYR A 42 7.29 0.21 -4.60
N PHE A 43 7.35 0.61 -3.33
CA PHE A 43 8.41 0.16 -2.43
C PHE A 43 7.84 -0.34 -1.12
N VAL A 44 8.42 -1.43 -0.63
CA VAL A 44 8.18 -1.95 0.71
C VAL A 44 9.36 -1.56 1.58
N GLY A 45 9.09 -0.87 2.68
CA GLY A 45 10.07 -0.33 3.61
C GLY A 45 10.52 1.10 3.30
N PHE A 46 11.49 1.57 4.10
CA PHE A 46 12.10 2.88 4.07
C PHE A 46 13.63 2.81 4.07
N GLY A 47 14.31 3.92 3.74
CA GLY A 47 15.77 3.99 3.75
C GLY A 47 16.45 3.47 2.47
N PRO A 48 17.71 3.00 2.55
CA PRO A 48 18.49 2.59 1.39
C PRO A 48 17.82 1.39 0.69
N THR A 49 17.82 1.43 -0.64
CA THR A 49 17.25 0.37 -1.47
C THR A 49 18.15 -0.86 -1.40
N ILE A 50 17.62 -1.99 -0.93
CA ILE A 50 18.32 -3.28 -0.97
C ILE A 50 18.29 -3.81 -2.40
N TRP A 51 17.10 -3.75 -2.99
CA TRP A 51 16.84 -4.28 -4.31
C TRP A 51 15.68 -3.53 -4.96
N SER A 52 15.81 -3.24 -6.25
CA SER A 52 14.69 -2.78 -7.07
C SER A 52 14.76 -3.37 -8.48
N THR A 53 13.60 -3.50 -9.10
CA THR A 53 13.43 -3.96 -10.47
C THR A 53 12.33 -3.13 -11.14
N THR A 54 12.56 -2.71 -12.38
CA THR A 54 11.54 -1.97 -13.15
C THR A 54 10.79 -2.94 -14.04
N ARG A 55 9.45 -2.99 -13.89
CA ARG A 55 8.57 -3.80 -14.74
C ARG A 55 7.51 -2.90 -15.36
N GLY A 56 7.60 -2.73 -16.68
CA GLY A 56 6.78 -1.78 -17.42
C GLY A 56 7.15 -0.35 -17.01
N GLU A 57 6.21 0.36 -16.40
CA GLU A 57 6.39 1.75 -15.95
C GLU A 57 6.57 1.90 -14.43
N THR A 58 6.55 0.78 -13.69
CA THR A 58 6.65 0.78 -12.22
C THR A 58 7.95 0.14 -11.78
N GLU A 59 8.70 0.87 -10.97
CA GLU A 59 9.82 0.36 -10.20
C GLU A 59 9.29 -0.29 -8.92
N TYR A 60 9.51 -1.60 -8.80
CA TYR A 60 9.20 -2.41 -7.63
C TYR A 60 10.47 -2.61 -6.83
N GLY A 61 10.45 -2.34 -5.52
CA GLY A 61 11.65 -2.56 -4.71
C GLY A 61 11.40 -2.76 -3.23
N ILE A 62 12.45 -3.17 -2.54
CA ILE A 62 12.49 -3.41 -1.11
C ILE A 62 13.60 -2.54 -0.52
N LYS A 63 13.28 -1.84 0.56
CA LYS A 63 14.22 -0.98 1.28
C LYS A 63 14.60 -1.59 2.63
N TRP A 64 15.73 -1.12 3.16
CA TRP A 64 16.36 -1.69 4.35
C TRP A 64 15.50 -1.63 5.61
N ILE A 65 14.74 -0.56 5.81
CA ILE A 65 13.96 -0.34 7.02
C ILE A 65 12.56 -0.92 6.79
N PRO A 66 12.19 -2.03 7.44
CA PRO A 66 10.88 -2.69 7.26
C PRO A 66 9.65 -1.89 7.78
N LEU A 67 9.80 -0.66 8.24
CA LEU A 67 8.75 0.06 8.97
C LEU A 67 7.71 0.76 8.07
N GLY A 68 7.15 0.08 7.07
CA GLY A 68 6.08 0.60 6.22
C GLY A 68 6.30 0.31 4.74
N GLY A 69 5.67 1.11 3.87
CA GLY A 69 5.77 1.02 2.42
C GLY A 69 5.19 2.28 1.79
N TYR A 70 5.39 2.44 0.49
CA TYR A 70 4.74 3.53 -0.24
C TYR A 70 4.52 3.19 -1.71
N VAL A 71 3.39 3.69 -2.22
CA VAL A 71 3.07 3.76 -3.65
C VAL A 71 3.08 5.22 -4.09
N ARG A 72 3.95 5.58 -5.05
CA ARG A 72 3.95 6.92 -5.65
C ARG A 72 2.92 6.98 -6.76
N LEU A 73 1.78 7.61 -6.50
CA LEU A 73 0.76 7.94 -7.50
C LEU A 73 1.14 9.27 -8.17
N MET A 74 1.25 9.29 -9.50
CA MET A 74 1.49 10.56 -10.22
C MET A 74 0.27 11.45 -10.18
N GLY A 75 0.45 12.75 -10.00
CA GLY A 75 -0.61 13.73 -9.84
C GLY A 75 -1.25 13.72 -8.44
N MET A 76 -0.52 13.34 -7.39
CA MET A 76 -1.06 13.37 -6.03
C MET A 76 -1.08 14.80 -5.47
N TYR A 77 -0.15 15.65 -5.91
CA TYR A 77 -0.15 17.07 -5.56
C TYR A 77 -0.89 17.88 -6.64
N PRO A 78 -1.98 18.59 -6.30
CA PRO A 78 -2.68 19.45 -7.26
C PRO A 78 -1.75 20.58 -7.72
N PRO A 79 -1.98 21.17 -8.91
CA PRO A 79 -1.17 22.28 -9.43
C PRO A 79 -1.09 23.44 -8.44
N ALA A 80 0.02 24.20 -8.51
CA ALA A 80 0.24 25.33 -7.62
C ALA A 80 -0.92 26.32 -7.69
N ASN A 81 -1.48 26.69 -6.54
CA ASN A 81 -2.52 27.71 -6.48
C ASN A 81 -1.84 29.08 -6.34
N PRO A 82 -1.93 29.98 -7.34
CA PRO A 82 -1.27 31.29 -7.28
C PRO A 82 -1.77 32.18 -6.13
N ARG A 83 -2.92 31.85 -5.54
CA ARG A 83 -3.53 32.58 -4.41
C ARG A 83 -3.22 31.97 -3.05
N ALA A 84 -2.46 30.88 -2.99
CA ALA A 84 -2.10 30.25 -1.72
C ALA A 84 -1.18 31.19 -0.92
N ARG A 85 -1.44 31.30 0.39
CA ARG A 85 -0.58 32.05 1.30
C ARG A 85 0.80 31.40 1.32
N ASP A 86 1.85 32.20 1.16
CA ASP A 86 3.23 31.75 1.31
C ASP A 86 3.50 31.40 2.78
N THR A 87 3.47 30.12 3.09
CA THR A 87 3.78 29.57 4.42
C THR A 87 4.85 28.50 4.29
N ARG A 88 5.51 28.15 5.40
CA ARG A 88 6.50 27.05 5.41
C ARG A 88 5.92 25.74 4.86
N LEU A 89 4.65 25.44 5.16
CA LEU A 89 3.96 24.26 4.65
C LEU A 89 3.71 24.35 3.13
N THR A 90 3.31 25.52 2.64
CA THR A 90 3.11 25.76 1.20
C THR A 90 4.42 25.55 0.44
N ARG A 91 5.54 26.09 0.94
CA ARG A 91 6.86 25.91 0.33
C ARG A 91 7.32 24.44 0.31
N MET A 92 7.03 23.68 1.37
CA MET A 92 7.32 22.23 1.40
C MET A 92 6.47 21.48 0.37
N ALA A 93 5.18 21.80 0.25
CA ALA A 93 4.31 21.22 -0.76
C ALA A 93 4.74 21.62 -2.19
N ASP A 94 5.21 22.85 -2.39
CA ASP A 94 5.72 23.35 -3.66
C ASP A 94 7.02 22.63 -4.06
N ALA A 95 7.91 22.35 -3.12
CA ALA A 95 9.13 21.59 -3.34
C ALA A 95 8.84 20.11 -3.66
N ALA A 96 7.88 19.48 -2.97
CA ALA A 96 7.45 18.11 -3.29
C ALA A 96 6.80 18.06 -4.69
N ARG A 97 5.97 19.06 -5.00
CA ARG A 97 5.34 19.22 -6.30
C ARG A 97 6.38 19.36 -7.41
N SER A 98 7.37 20.24 -7.28
CA SER A 98 8.36 20.48 -8.35
C SER A 98 9.15 19.22 -8.70
N TYR A 99 9.43 18.36 -7.72
CA TYR A 99 10.04 17.04 -7.95
C TYR A 99 9.10 16.08 -8.69
N GLU A 100 7.79 16.14 -8.44
CA GLU A 100 6.83 15.34 -9.17
C GLU A 100 6.69 15.81 -10.63
N TRP A 101 6.64 17.13 -10.88
CA TRP A 101 6.52 17.69 -12.24
C TRP A 101 7.72 17.40 -13.13
N SER A 102 8.91 17.17 -12.58
CA SER A 102 10.05 16.75 -13.39
C SER A 102 9.94 15.31 -13.90
N GLU A 103 9.11 14.47 -13.25
CA GLU A 103 8.83 13.08 -13.65
C GLU A 103 7.56 12.95 -14.53
N ILE A 104 6.65 13.95 -14.53
CA ILE A 104 5.43 13.95 -15.35
C ILE A 104 5.80 14.13 -16.83
N THR A 105 5.40 13.18 -17.68
CA THR A 105 5.59 13.32 -19.13
C THR A 105 4.42 14.07 -19.78
N PRO A 106 4.61 14.75 -20.92
CA PRO A 106 3.52 15.36 -21.68
C PRO A 106 2.42 14.34 -22.07
N ASP A 107 2.81 13.09 -22.30
CA ASP A 107 1.89 11.97 -22.57
C ASP A 107 0.98 11.65 -21.37
N ASP A 108 1.49 11.76 -20.13
CA ASP A 108 0.68 11.53 -18.93
C ASP A 108 -0.43 12.58 -18.78
N VAL A 109 -0.12 13.83 -19.13
CA VAL A 109 -1.10 14.93 -19.12
C VAL A 109 -2.13 14.74 -20.22
N ALA A 110 -1.69 14.37 -21.43
CA ALA A 110 -2.55 14.21 -22.60
C ALA A 110 -3.53 13.03 -22.48
N ASN A 111 -3.11 11.94 -21.82
CA ASN A 111 -3.91 10.72 -21.65
C ASN A 111 -4.63 10.64 -20.29
N ASP A 112 -4.80 11.78 -19.60
CA ASP A 112 -5.45 11.88 -18.29
C ASP A 112 -4.92 10.88 -17.23
N ARG A 113 -3.61 10.59 -17.23
CA ARG A 113 -2.99 9.54 -16.39
C ARG A 113 -2.65 10.02 -14.99
N LEU A 114 -2.92 11.29 -14.67
CA LEU A 114 -2.64 11.88 -13.38
C LEU A 114 -3.79 11.65 -12.40
N PHE A 115 -3.45 11.34 -11.16
CA PHE A 115 -4.38 11.01 -10.10
C PHE A 115 -5.38 12.14 -9.85
N TYR A 116 -4.95 13.42 -9.85
CA TYR A 116 -5.87 14.55 -9.68
C TYR A 116 -6.89 14.72 -10.81
N GLN A 117 -6.64 14.20 -12.02
CA GLN A 117 -7.58 14.26 -13.15
C GLN A 117 -8.72 13.23 -13.01
N LYS A 118 -8.50 12.16 -12.24
CA LYS A 118 -9.50 11.09 -12.07
C LYS A 118 -10.72 11.56 -11.28
N LYS A 119 -11.85 10.88 -11.51
CA LYS A 119 -13.11 11.16 -10.82
C LYS A 119 -12.95 10.90 -9.32
N THR A 120 -13.67 11.66 -8.49
CA THR A 120 -13.55 11.58 -7.03
C THR A 120 -13.84 10.18 -6.48
N TRP A 121 -14.78 9.44 -7.08
CA TRP A 121 -15.05 8.05 -6.69
C TRP A 121 -13.90 7.09 -7.03
N GLN A 122 -13.16 7.31 -8.13
CA GLN A 122 -11.97 6.54 -8.46
C GLN A 122 -10.85 6.79 -7.46
N LYS A 123 -10.65 8.07 -7.09
CA LYS A 123 -9.71 8.47 -6.04
C LYS A 123 -10.05 7.80 -4.72
N LEU A 124 -11.34 7.78 -4.36
CA LEU A 124 -11.83 7.14 -3.13
C LEU A 124 -11.55 5.64 -3.15
N ILE A 125 -11.83 4.93 -4.26
CA ILE A 125 -11.53 3.50 -4.38
C ILE A 125 -10.02 3.23 -4.25
N VAL A 126 -9.18 4.05 -4.90
CA VAL A 126 -7.72 3.91 -4.78
C VAL A 126 -7.27 4.12 -3.34
N MET A 127 -7.77 5.15 -2.64
CA MET A 127 -7.43 5.42 -1.24
C MET A 127 -8.01 4.38 -0.28
N ALA A 128 -9.18 3.82 -0.57
CA ALA A 128 -9.81 2.78 0.26
C ALA A 128 -9.21 1.39 0.01
N GLY A 129 -8.55 1.18 -1.13
CA GLY A 129 -8.04 -0.12 -1.55
C GLY A 129 -7.02 -0.73 -0.59
N GLY A 130 -6.13 0.07 -0.01
CA GLY A 130 -5.20 -0.39 1.04
C GLY A 130 -5.91 -0.90 2.29
N PRO A 131 -6.74 -0.07 2.96
CA PRO A 131 -7.55 -0.52 4.09
C PRO A 131 -8.45 -1.72 3.79
N ALA A 132 -9.06 -1.76 2.61
CA ALA A 132 -9.87 -2.90 2.17
C ALA A 132 -9.05 -4.19 2.05
N MET A 133 -7.79 -4.11 1.58
CA MET A 133 -6.88 -5.25 1.57
C MET A 133 -6.59 -5.77 2.98
N ASN A 134 -6.42 -4.90 3.96
CA ASN A 134 -6.21 -5.34 5.35
C ASN A 134 -7.44 -6.07 5.89
N LEU A 135 -8.64 -5.59 5.57
CA LEU A 135 -9.88 -6.28 5.93
C LEU A 135 -9.98 -7.65 5.25
N LEU A 136 -9.58 -7.76 3.99
CA LEU A 136 -9.52 -9.04 3.27
C LEU A 136 -8.52 -10.00 3.90
N ILE A 137 -7.32 -9.52 4.25
CA ILE A 137 -6.30 -10.31 4.96
C ILE A 137 -6.86 -10.79 6.30
N ALA A 138 -7.46 -9.90 7.08
CA ALA A 138 -8.08 -10.28 8.36
C ALA A 138 -9.16 -11.35 8.15
N PHE A 139 -10.05 -11.17 7.18
CA PHE A 139 -11.08 -12.15 6.85
C PHE A 139 -10.50 -13.53 6.51
N VAL A 140 -9.49 -13.59 5.63
CA VAL A 140 -8.83 -14.84 5.24
C VAL A 140 -8.12 -15.49 6.42
N LEU A 141 -7.45 -14.71 7.29
CA LEU A 141 -6.78 -15.23 8.48
C LEU A 141 -7.79 -15.79 9.49
N PHE A 142 -8.85 -15.06 9.81
CA PHE A 142 -9.89 -15.55 10.72
C PHE A 142 -10.62 -16.77 10.16
N TRP A 143 -10.98 -16.75 8.88
CA TRP A 143 -11.62 -17.88 8.21
C TRP A 143 -10.73 -19.13 8.25
N SER A 144 -9.44 -19.00 7.95
CA SER A 144 -8.51 -20.14 7.97
C SER A 144 -8.31 -20.70 9.37
N ILE A 145 -8.17 -19.85 10.39
CA ILE A 145 -8.04 -20.30 11.78
C ILE A 145 -9.31 -21.02 12.25
N LEU A 146 -10.50 -20.41 12.04
CA LEU A 146 -11.77 -20.98 12.50
C LEU A 146 -12.17 -22.24 11.72
N GLY A 147 -11.92 -22.28 10.41
CA GLY A 147 -12.27 -23.42 9.57
C GLY A 147 -11.35 -24.62 9.77
N LEU A 148 -10.09 -24.41 10.14
CA LEU A 148 -9.11 -25.49 10.38
C LEU A 148 -9.09 -25.96 11.84
N HIS A 149 -9.34 -25.08 12.81
CA HIS A 149 -9.40 -25.43 14.23
C HIS A 149 -10.85 -25.59 14.71
N GLY A 150 -11.53 -26.62 14.22
CA GLY A 150 -12.81 -27.06 14.78
C GLY A 150 -12.59 -27.80 16.09
N SER A 151 -13.08 -27.27 17.21
CA SER A 151 -13.08 -27.99 18.49
C SER A 151 -14.26 -28.96 18.53
N TRP A 152 -13.98 -30.26 18.58
CA TRP A 152 -14.99 -31.27 18.86
C TRP A 152 -15.49 -31.08 20.29
N GLN A 153 -16.70 -30.51 20.43
CA GLN A 153 -17.38 -30.47 21.72
C GLN A 153 -18.26 -31.73 21.87
N PRO A 154 -18.10 -32.49 22.98
CA PRO A 154 -19.00 -33.58 23.30
C PRO A 154 -20.44 -33.04 23.37
N GLN A 155 -21.34 -33.61 22.58
CA GLN A 155 -22.76 -33.27 22.65
C GLN A 155 -23.37 -33.91 23.91
N PRO A 156 -24.12 -33.18 24.74
CA PRO A 156 -24.83 -33.80 25.85
C PRO A 156 -25.90 -34.73 25.27
N VAL A 157 -25.77 -36.02 25.55
CA VAL A 157 -26.79 -37.02 25.22
C VAL A 157 -27.75 -37.07 26.41
N VAL A 158 -29.04 -36.82 26.17
CA VAL A 158 -30.07 -37.03 27.18
C VAL A 158 -30.26 -38.54 27.33
N ALA A 159 -30.01 -39.07 28.52
CA ALA A 159 -30.33 -40.46 28.83
C ALA A 159 -31.85 -40.62 28.85
N GLU A 160 -32.38 -41.51 28.01
CA GLU A 160 -33.78 -41.95 28.02
C GLU A 160 -34.11 -42.79 29.26
#